data_AF-A0A2G9H9D2-F1
#
_entry.id   AF-A0A2G9H9D2-F1
#
_cell.length_a   1.000
_cell.length_b   1.000
_cell.length_c   1.000
_cell.angle_alpha   90.00
_cell.angle_beta   90.00
_cell.angle_gamma   90.00
#
_symmetry.space_group_name_H-M   'P 1'
#
loop_
_entity.id
_entity.type
_entity.pdbx_description
1 polymer ?
#
loop_
_entity_poly.entity_id
_entity_poly.type
_entity_poly.pdbx_seq_one_letter_code
_entity_poly.pdbx_strand_id
1 'polypeptide(L)'
;MDREQEEMQFLGLFGIYTEAYKLIFKFRKIFTQITLTLILPLSFIFLAHEEVSEILYWRIRHTEFRLHRTKAGTPKYDKLSDLVSSEWAAYILFKAIYFTFLLVFSLLSTSAVVYTIACIYTSREITFKKVMSVVPKVWKRLMVTFLCAFFAFCSYNLAFIGALYLWGTTMADSKIGTIVFLIIVILYVIGLVYMTIIWHLASVVSVLEEKYGFKAMVKSKDLIKGKMVIAIIIFFKLNLTLGIINFVFKVFVVYGCLRMEIVQVIGIGVLCFLVLFKLILFGLVVQSVIYFVCKSYHHENVDKSALSDRLEVYLGDYVPLKSKDVQMEEYNHV
;
A
#
# COMPACT_ATOMS: atom_id res chain seq x y z
N MET A 1 -21.79 -21.30 -6.00
CA MET A 1 -22.56 -20.36 -6.83
C MET A 1 -21.72 -19.10 -6.92
N ASP A 2 -21.05 -18.89 -8.05
CA ASP A 2 -20.25 -17.68 -8.27
C ASP A 2 -21.21 -16.52 -8.47
N ARG A 3 -21.11 -15.53 -7.58
CA ARG A 3 -22.05 -14.41 -7.50
C ARG A 3 -21.76 -13.43 -8.64
N GLU A 4 -22.79 -13.01 -9.35
CA GLU A 4 -22.60 -12.17 -10.53
C GLU A 4 -22.10 -10.77 -10.15
N GLN A 5 -21.26 -10.20 -11.01
CA GLN A 5 -20.61 -8.90 -10.83
C GLN A 5 -21.63 -7.77 -10.58
N GLU A 6 -22.83 -7.90 -11.13
CA GLU A 6 -23.94 -6.96 -11.04
C GLU A 6 -24.60 -6.92 -9.65
N GLU A 7 -24.47 -8.00 -8.87
CA GLU A 7 -24.97 -8.06 -7.50
C GLU A 7 -23.97 -7.47 -6.48
N MET A 8 -22.77 -7.09 -6.93
CA MET A 8 -21.74 -6.54 -6.04
C MET A 8 -22.07 -5.13 -5.55
N GLN A 9 -22.85 -4.33 -6.28
CA GLN A 9 -23.29 -3.00 -5.85
C GLN A 9 -24.07 -3.01 -4.51
N PHE A 10 -24.77 -4.10 -4.21
CA PHE A 10 -25.55 -4.27 -2.97
C PHE A 10 -24.70 -4.74 -1.79
N LEU A 11 -23.41 -5.01 -1.99
CA LEU A 11 -22.52 -5.38 -0.90
C LEU A 11 -22.38 -4.21 0.09
N GLY A 12 -22.88 -4.44 1.30
CA GLY A 12 -22.50 -3.69 2.48
C GLY A 12 -21.14 -4.14 3.03
N LEU A 13 -20.77 -3.57 4.18
CA LEU A 13 -19.49 -3.79 4.85
C LEU A 13 -19.20 -5.28 5.14
N PHE A 14 -20.16 -5.99 5.73
CA PHE A 14 -20.04 -7.43 6.04
C PHE A 14 -20.01 -8.30 4.78
N GLY A 15 -20.73 -7.88 3.73
CA GLY A 15 -20.71 -8.56 2.45
C GLY A 15 -19.30 -8.56 1.85
N ILE A 16 -18.64 -7.40 1.83
CA ILE A 16 -17.28 -7.26 1.27
C ILE A 16 -16.30 -8.20 1.98
N TYR A 17 -16.34 -8.25 3.31
CA TYR A 17 -15.47 -9.13 4.09
C TYR A 17 -15.78 -10.61 3.86
N THR A 18 -17.07 -10.96 3.79
CA THR A 18 -17.50 -12.33 3.53
C THR A 18 -17.05 -12.79 2.16
N GLU A 19 -17.20 -11.96 1.13
CA GLU A 19 -16.74 -12.27 -0.22
C GLU A 19 -15.21 -12.37 -0.29
N ALA A 20 -14.48 -11.45 0.36
CA ALA A 20 -13.02 -11.55 0.45
C ALA A 20 -12.56 -12.86 1.11
N TYR A 21 -13.23 -13.28 2.20
CA TYR A 21 -12.91 -14.53 2.89
C TYR A 21 -13.22 -15.76 2.03
N LYS A 22 -14.39 -15.77 1.35
CA LYS A 22 -14.76 -16.83 0.40
C LYS A 22 -13.74 -16.96 -0.73
N LEU A 23 -13.30 -15.85 -1.31
CA LEU A 23 -12.30 -15.83 -2.38
C LEU A 23 -10.97 -16.45 -1.91
N ILE A 24 -10.46 -16.01 -0.76
CA ILE A 24 -9.22 -16.53 -0.18
C ILE A 24 -9.32 -18.03 0.08
N PHE A 25 -10.43 -18.50 0.63
CA PHE A 25 -10.62 -19.90 0.97
C PHE A 25 -10.78 -20.78 -0.29
N LYS A 26 -11.60 -20.35 -1.26
CA LYS A 26 -11.86 -21.06 -2.51
C LYS A 26 -10.57 -21.20 -3.34
N PHE A 27 -9.77 -20.14 -3.44
CA PHE A 27 -8.54 -20.12 -4.23
C PHE A 27 -7.26 -20.21 -3.38
N ARG A 28 -7.34 -20.88 -2.22
CA ARG A 28 -6.25 -20.97 -1.23
C ARG A 28 -4.91 -21.39 -1.82
N LYS A 29 -4.89 -22.30 -2.81
CA LYS A 29 -3.65 -22.82 -3.39
C LYS A 29 -2.82 -21.71 -4.04
N ILE A 30 -3.46 -20.86 -4.83
CA ILE A 30 -2.80 -19.74 -5.53
C ILE A 30 -2.42 -18.64 -4.53
N PHE A 31 -3.35 -18.28 -3.63
CA PHE A 31 -3.09 -17.26 -2.63
C PHE A 31 -1.96 -17.66 -1.66
N THR A 32 -1.85 -18.93 -1.28
CA THR A 32 -0.71 -19.42 -0.49
C THR A 32 0.60 -19.30 -1.25
N GLN A 33 0.64 -19.61 -2.56
CA GLN A 33 1.86 -19.44 -3.36
C GLN A 33 2.28 -17.96 -3.48
N ILE A 34 1.32 -17.07 -3.73
CA ILE A 34 1.56 -15.60 -3.75
C ILE A 34 2.04 -15.14 -2.37
N THR A 35 1.41 -15.64 -1.30
CA THR A 35 1.76 -15.27 0.07
C THR A 35 3.19 -15.67 0.39
N LEU A 36 3.56 -16.94 0.15
CA LEU A 36 4.90 -17.44 0.42
C LEU A 36 5.98 -16.72 -0.40
N THR A 37 5.67 -16.32 -1.64
CA THR A 37 6.67 -15.74 -2.55
C THR A 37 6.83 -14.23 -2.38
N LEU A 38 5.75 -13.49 -2.10
CA LEU A 38 5.75 -12.02 -2.12
C LEU A 38 5.36 -11.40 -0.77
N ILE A 39 4.27 -11.86 -0.17
CA ILE A 39 3.72 -11.24 1.06
C ILE A 39 4.56 -11.61 2.28
N LEU A 40 5.06 -12.84 2.35
CA LEU A 40 5.86 -13.33 3.47
C LEU A 40 7.21 -12.60 3.55
N PRO A 41 7.98 -12.44 2.45
CA PRO A 41 9.14 -11.54 2.45
C PRO A 41 8.79 -10.10 2.81
N LEU A 42 7.68 -9.56 2.28
CA LEU A 42 7.22 -8.21 2.60
C LEU A 42 6.98 -8.01 4.10
N SER A 43 6.27 -8.95 4.74
CA SER A 43 6.00 -8.93 6.18
C SER A 43 7.28 -9.05 7.00
N PHE A 44 8.23 -9.88 6.56
CA PHE A 44 9.50 -10.05 7.26
C PHE A 44 10.31 -8.76 7.21
N ILE A 45 10.44 -8.17 6.02
CA ILE A 45 11.09 -6.88 5.80
C ILE A 45 10.46 -5.82 6.71
N PHE A 46 9.13 -5.73 6.72
CA PHE A 46 8.39 -4.75 7.51
C PHE A 46 8.68 -4.83 9.02
N LEU A 47 8.67 -6.03 9.60
CA LEU A 47 8.96 -6.21 11.03
C LEU A 47 10.45 -6.05 11.34
N ALA A 48 11.34 -6.60 10.49
CA ALA A 48 12.78 -6.52 10.68
C ALA A 48 13.29 -5.07 10.68
N HIS A 49 12.65 -4.18 9.92
CA HIS A 49 13.01 -2.77 9.93
C HIS A 49 12.77 -2.10 11.27
N GLU A 50 11.69 -2.43 11.99
CA GLU A 50 11.41 -1.81 13.29
C GLU A 50 12.52 -2.16 14.30
N GLU A 51 12.99 -3.41 14.30
CA GLU A 51 14.11 -3.88 15.13
C GLU A 51 15.43 -3.20 14.73
N VAL A 52 15.82 -3.30 13.45
CA VAL A 52 17.14 -2.84 12.98
C VAL A 52 17.24 -1.31 13.03
N SER A 53 16.15 -0.60 12.72
CA SER A 53 16.11 0.86 12.80
C SER A 53 16.32 1.35 14.24
N GLU A 54 15.69 0.71 15.24
CA GLU A 54 15.88 1.09 16.64
C GLU A 54 17.32 0.81 17.11
N ILE A 55 17.90 -0.35 16.77
CA ILE A 55 19.30 -0.67 17.13
C ILE A 55 20.27 0.35 16.55
N LEU A 56 20.11 0.71 15.27
CA LEU A 56 20.95 1.71 14.61
C LEU A 56 20.74 3.10 15.21
N TYR A 57 19.50 3.47 15.50
CA TYR A 57 19.16 4.75 16.10
C TYR A 57 19.79 4.90 17.49
N TRP A 58 19.68 3.88 18.35
CA TRP A 58 20.32 3.88 19.67
C TRP A 58 21.84 3.96 19.59
N ARG A 59 22.47 3.28 18.62
CA ARG A 59 23.91 3.40 18.37
C ARG A 59 24.30 4.85 18.06
N ILE A 60 23.62 5.47 17.09
CA ILE A 60 23.86 6.87 16.69
C ILE A 60 23.71 7.81 17.89
N ARG A 61 22.62 7.66 18.65
CA ARG A 61 22.35 8.49 19.84
C ARG A 61 23.42 8.33 20.90
N HIS A 62 23.94 7.12 21.12
CA HIS A 62 25.03 6.89 22.05
C HIS A 62 26.34 7.54 21.58
N THR A 63 26.66 7.46 20.29
CA THR A 63 27.83 8.12 19.70
C THR A 63 27.71 9.65 19.76
N GLU A 64 26.54 10.19 19.46
CA GLU A 64 26.21 11.62 19.56
C GLU A 64 26.37 12.13 21.02
N PHE A 65 25.89 11.35 21.99
CA PHE A 65 26.05 11.67 23.40
C PHE A 65 27.52 11.72 23.83
N ARG A 66 28.36 10.81 23.32
CA ARG A 66 29.81 10.83 23.54
C ARG A 66 30.47 12.03 22.89
N LEU A 67 30.00 12.44 21.70
CA LEU A 67 30.49 13.62 20.99
C LEU A 67 30.21 14.88 21.79
N HIS A 68 28.99 15.02 22.31
CA HIS A 68 28.59 16.19 23.09
C HIS A 68 29.38 16.32 24.41
N ARG A 69 29.82 15.21 25.00
CA ARG A 69 30.71 15.20 26.18
C ARG A 69 32.19 15.44 25.86
N THR A 70 32.59 15.42 24.59
CA THR A 70 33.98 15.60 24.18
C THR A 70 34.26 17.07 23.89
N LYS A 71 35.41 17.58 24.40
CA LYS A 71 35.79 18.98 24.19
C LYS A 71 36.09 19.26 22.71
N ALA A 72 35.47 20.30 22.16
CA ALA A 72 35.66 20.75 20.79
C ALA A 72 37.13 21.13 20.52
N GLY A 73 37.62 20.84 19.31
CA GLY A 73 38.99 21.13 18.89
C GLY A 73 40.04 20.10 19.33
N THR A 74 39.62 18.92 19.78
CA THR A 74 40.53 17.79 20.04
C THR A 74 40.49 16.79 18.88
N PRO A 75 41.59 16.05 18.57
CA PRO A 75 41.58 15.02 17.53
C PRO A 75 40.54 13.91 17.78
N LYS A 76 40.16 13.71 19.04
CA LYS A 76 39.08 12.80 19.46
C LYS A 76 37.70 13.32 19.09
N TYR A 77 37.49 14.63 19.09
CA TYR A 77 36.24 15.28 18.67
C TYR A 77 36.04 15.11 17.16
N ASP A 78 37.05 15.42 16.34
CA ASP A 78 36.97 15.33 14.88
C ASP A 78 36.68 13.89 14.43
N LYS A 79 37.41 12.92 14.98
CA LYS A 79 37.18 11.49 14.71
C LYS A 79 35.78 11.01 15.09
N LEU A 80 35.21 11.57 16.16
CA LEU A 80 33.89 11.19 16.65
C LEU A 80 32.78 11.90 15.87
N SER A 81 33.02 13.12 15.38
CA SER A 81 32.15 13.84 14.45
C SER A 81 32.05 13.10 13.11
N ASP A 82 33.19 12.68 12.55
CA ASP A 82 33.23 11.87 11.33
C ASP A 82 32.50 10.53 11.51
N LEU A 83 32.68 9.89 12.67
CA LEU A 83 31.97 8.65 12.99
C LEU A 83 30.44 8.87 13.03
N VAL A 84 29.96 9.91 13.73
CA VAL A 84 28.52 10.24 13.78
C VAL A 84 27.97 10.51 12.38
N SER A 85 28.68 11.28 11.56
CA SER A 85 28.31 11.55 10.16
C SER A 85 28.20 10.25 9.35
N SER A 86 29.18 9.36 9.48
CA SER A 86 29.19 8.06 8.80
C SER A 86 28.06 7.12 9.27
N GLU A 87 27.72 7.12 10.57
CA GLU A 87 26.61 6.33 11.11
C GLU A 87 25.25 6.87 10.62
N TRP A 88 25.08 8.19 10.53
CA TRP A 88 23.90 8.81 9.91
C TRP A 88 23.79 8.48 8.43
N ALA A 89 24.89 8.54 7.67
CA ALA A 89 24.90 8.16 6.26
C ALA A 89 24.53 6.69 6.08
N ALA A 90 25.07 5.78 6.91
CA ALA A 90 24.72 4.36 6.90
C ALA A 90 23.24 4.13 7.24
N TYR A 91 22.69 4.87 8.20
CA TYR A 91 21.28 4.80 8.57
C TYR A 91 20.34 5.27 7.46
N ILE A 92 20.68 6.38 6.79
CA ILE A 92 19.92 6.88 5.64
C ILE A 92 19.98 5.87 4.49
N LEU A 93 21.17 5.32 4.21
CA LEU A 93 21.36 4.31 3.17
C LEU A 93 20.54 3.04 3.48
N PHE A 94 20.60 2.56 4.72
CA PHE A 94 19.78 1.43 5.18
C PHE A 94 18.29 1.70 4.99
N LYS A 95 17.80 2.87 5.40
CA LYS A 95 16.40 3.27 5.21
C LYS A 95 16.00 3.34 3.73
N ALA A 96 16.87 3.88 2.88
CA ALA A 96 16.62 3.98 1.44
C ALA A 96 16.53 2.59 0.79
N ILE A 97 17.47 1.69 1.12
CA ILE A 97 17.48 0.30 0.63
C ILE A 97 16.24 -0.44 1.12
N TYR A 98 15.95 -0.37 2.42
CA TYR A 98 14.76 -0.97 3.02
C TYR A 98 13.47 -0.51 2.34
N PHE A 99 13.29 0.82 2.22
CA PHE A 99 12.11 1.40 1.61
C PHE A 99 11.96 0.94 0.16
N THR A 100 13.07 0.84 -0.59
CA THR A 100 13.06 0.32 -1.95
C THR A 100 12.56 -1.13 -2.01
N PHE A 101 13.09 -2.03 -1.17
CA PHE A 101 12.61 -3.41 -1.13
C PHE A 101 11.14 -3.52 -0.71
N LEU A 102 10.73 -2.76 0.32
CA LEU A 102 9.35 -2.72 0.76
C LEU A 102 8.41 -2.30 -0.37
N LEU A 103 8.79 -1.25 -1.13
CA LEU A 103 8.02 -0.80 -2.28
C LEU A 103 7.93 -1.87 -3.36
N VAL A 104 9.06 -2.47 -3.75
CA VAL A 104 9.10 -3.51 -4.77
C VAL A 104 8.16 -4.66 -4.39
N PHE A 105 8.31 -5.24 -3.19
CA PHE A 105 7.46 -6.35 -2.76
C PHE A 105 5.99 -5.95 -2.57
N SER A 106 5.71 -4.74 -2.07
CA SER A 106 4.33 -4.24 -1.91
C SER A 106 3.62 -4.09 -3.25
N LEU A 107 4.28 -3.48 -4.24
CA LEU A 107 3.72 -3.28 -5.57
C LEU A 107 3.57 -4.61 -6.32
N LEU A 108 4.57 -5.50 -6.23
CA LEU A 108 4.48 -6.85 -6.82
C LEU A 108 3.32 -7.64 -6.20
N SER A 109 3.20 -7.64 -4.87
CA SER A 109 2.09 -8.30 -4.17
C SER A 109 0.73 -7.73 -4.58
N THR A 110 0.60 -6.40 -4.64
CA THR A 110 -0.62 -5.73 -5.08
C THR A 110 -1.00 -6.18 -6.49
N SER A 111 -0.05 -6.13 -7.43
CA SER A 111 -0.30 -6.56 -8.81
C SER A 111 -0.69 -8.04 -8.91
N ALA A 112 -0.04 -8.93 -8.17
CA ALA A 112 -0.31 -10.38 -8.19
C ALA A 112 -1.70 -10.72 -7.64
N VAL A 113 -2.08 -10.12 -6.51
CA VAL A 113 -3.39 -10.34 -5.87
C VAL A 113 -4.50 -9.75 -6.73
N VAL A 114 -4.36 -8.49 -7.17
CA VAL A 114 -5.36 -7.82 -8.00
C VAL A 114 -5.56 -8.54 -9.33
N TYR A 115 -4.48 -8.96 -10.01
CA TYR A 115 -4.55 -9.73 -11.25
C TYR A 115 -5.24 -11.08 -11.04
N THR A 116 -4.92 -11.78 -9.94
CA THR A 116 -5.55 -13.07 -9.61
C THR A 116 -7.06 -12.89 -9.40
N ILE A 117 -7.47 -11.86 -8.67
CA ILE A 117 -8.89 -11.55 -8.44
C ILE A 117 -9.59 -11.20 -9.76
N ALA A 118 -8.95 -10.45 -10.64
CA ALA A 118 -9.48 -10.18 -11.98
C ALA A 118 -9.74 -11.47 -12.76
N CYS A 119 -8.77 -12.38 -12.80
CA CYS A 119 -8.94 -13.67 -13.46
C CYS A 119 -10.07 -14.51 -12.85
N ILE A 120 -10.26 -14.45 -11.53
CA ILE A 120 -11.38 -15.13 -10.84
C ILE A 120 -12.72 -14.57 -11.35
N TYR A 121 -12.87 -13.25 -11.40
CA TYR A 121 -14.12 -12.61 -11.84
C TYR A 121 -14.38 -12.75 -13.35
N THR A 122 -13.35 -12.94 -14.16
CA THR A 122 -13.48 -13.24 -15.60
C THR A 122 -13.53 -14.74 -15.90
N SER A 123 -13.60 -15.61 -14.89
CA SER A 123 -13.61 -17.07 -15.03
C SER A 123 -12.45 -17.64 -15.87
N ARG A 124 -11.27 -17.02 -15.83
CA ARG A 124 -10.08 -17.46 -16.57
C ARG A 124 -9.29 -18.52 -15.79
N GLU A 125 -8.51 -19.33 -16.50
CA GLU A 125 -7.58 -20.25 -15.87
C GLU A 125 -6.46 -19.53 -15.12
N ILE A 126 -6.36 -19.77 -13.82
CA ILE A 126 -5.36 -19.14 -12.97
C ILE A 126 -4.24 -20.13 -12.68
N THR A 127 -3.04 -19.80 -13.13
CA THR A 127 -1.83 -20.53 -12.78
C THR A 127 -0.80 -19.57 -12.21
N PHE A 128 -0.10 -19.96 -11.15
CA PHE A 128 0.92 -19.11 -10.51
C PHE A 128 2.00 -18.65 -11.50
N LYS A 129 2.42 -19.52 -12.43
CA LYS A 129 3.35 -19.16 -13.50
C LYS A 129 2.82 -18.04 -14.40
N LYS A 130 1.54 -18.08 -14.77
CA LYS A 130 0.86 -17.02 -15.54
C LYS A 130 0.88 -15.71 -14.76
N VAL A 131 0.46 -15.73 -13.48
CA VAL A 131 0.48 -14.54 -12.61
C VAL A 131 1.89 -13.92 -12.54
N MET A 132 2.91 -14.73 -12.25
CA MET A 132 4.28 -14.25 -12.09
C MET A 132 4.90 -13.73 -13.40
N SER A 133 4.43 -14.20 -14.57
CA SER A 133 4.88 -13.68 -15.86
C SER A 133 4.29 -12.30 -16.19
N VAL A 134 3.09 -12.01 -15.69
CA VAL A 134 2.37 -10.74 -15.93
C VAL A 134 2.79 -9.66 -14.93
N VAL A 135 3.05 -10.05 -13.68
CA VAL A 135 3.41 -9.14 -12.58
C VAL A 135 4.51 -8.12 -12.97
N PRO A 136 5.66 -8.50 -13.58
CA PRO A 136 6.69 -7.54 -13.99
C PRO A 136 6.23 -6.52 -15.05
N LYS A 137 5.31 -6.92 -15.94
CA LYS A 137 4.77 -6.04 -17.00
C LYS A 137 3.86 -4.97 -16.39
N VAL A 138 3.02 -5.36 -15.43
CA VAL A 138 2.07 -4.46 -14.77
C VAL A 138 2.75 -3.60 -13.70
N TRP A 139 3.80 -4.11 -13.05
CA TRP A 139 4.54 -3.40 -12.03
C TRP A 139 5.08 -2.04 -12.49
N LYS A 140 5.55 -1.92 -13.74
CA LYS A 140 6.02 -0.64 -14.29
C LYS A 140 4.91 0.43 -14.31
N ARG A 141 3.70 0.06 -14.73
CA ARG A 141 2.55 0.97 -14.75
C ARG A 141 2.16 1.38 -13.33
N LEU A 142 2.12 0.40 -12.42
CA LEU A 142 1.82 0.64 -11.02
C LEU A 142 2.87 1.53 -10.34
N MET A 143 4.16 1.39 -10.70
CA MET A 143 5.25 2.24 -10.22
C MET A 143 5.07 3.70 -10.65
N VAL A 144 4.59 3.97 -11.88
CA VAL A 144 4.25 5.34 -12.31
C VAL A 144 3.12 5.91 -11.46
N THR A 145 2.07 5.13 -11.21
CA THR A 145 0.97 5.53 -10.31
C THR A 145 1.50 5.83 -8.91
N PHE A 146 2.40 4.99 -8.38
CA PHE A 146 3.08 5.19 -7.10
C PHE A 146 3.87 6.50 -7.06
N LEU A 147 4.69 6.77 -8.07
CA LEU A 147 5.46 8.01 -8.13
C LEU A 147 4.55 9.24 -8.18
N CYS A 148 3.47 9.21 -8.98
CA CYS A 148 2.51 10.30 -9.02
C CYS A 148 1.86 10.55 -7.65
N ALA A 149 1.48 9.48 -6.95
CA ALA A 149 0.91 9.60 -5.61
C ALA A 149 1.95 10.09 -4.60
N PHE A 150 3.18 9.58 -4.65
CA PHE A 150 4.28 10.04 -3.81
C PHE A 150 4.50 11.55 -3.95
N PHE A 151 4.57 12.07 -5.18
CA PHE A 151 4.66 13.52 -5.40
C PHE A 151 3.44 14.28 -4.87
N ALA A 152 2.24 13.72 -5.00
CA ALA A 152 1.04 14.32 -4.43
C ALA A 152 1.09 14.37 -2.89
N PHE A 153 1.51 13.29 -2.23
CA PHE A 153 1.73 13.26 -0.78
C PHE A 153 2.82 14.25 -0.37
N CYS A 154 3.95 14.33 -1.08
CA CYS A 154 5.00 15.30 -0.79
C CYS A 154 4.47 16.74 -0.88
N SER A 155 3.76 17.08 -1.97
CA SER A 155 3.17 18.42 -2.13
C SER A 155 2.17 18.76 -1.03
N TYR A 156 1.33 17.79 -0.62
CA TYR A 156 0.37 17.97 0.46
C TYR A 156 1.04 18.20 1.82
N ASN A 157 2.07 17.42 2.14
CA ASN A 157 2.84 17.59 3.38
C ASN A 157 3.61 18.91 3.40
N LEU A 158 4.20 19.32 2.26
CA LEU A 158 4.87 20.62 2.15
C LEU A 158 3.90 21.78 2.34
N ALA A 159 2.70 21.71 1.75
CA ALA A 159 1.66 22.70 1.95
C ALA A 159 1.22 22.78 3.42
N PHE A 160 1.10 21.64 4.11
CA PHE A 160 0.79 21.60 5.54
C PHE A 160 1.89 22.22 6.40
N ILE A 161 3.16 21.90 6.15
CA ILE A 161 4.30 22.52 6.85
C ILE A 161 4.30 24.04 6.63
N GLY A 162 4.06 24.49 5.40
CA GLY A 162 3.90 25.91 5.09
C GLY A 162 2.75 26.56 5.85
N ALA A 163 1.59 25.90 5.93
CA ALA A 163 0.44 26.38 6.70
C ALA A 163 0.74 26.46 8.20
N LEU A 164 1.44 25.49 8.78
CA LEU A 164 1.88 25.51 10.17
C LEU A 164 2.89 26.63 10.45
N TYR A 165 3.82 26.87 9.52
CA TYR A 165 4.78 27.96 9.63
C TYR A 165 4.09 29.34 9.62
N LEU A 166 3.17 29.56 8.68
CA LEU A 166 2.38 30.78 8.62
C LEU A 166 1.53 30.97 9.88
N TRP A 167 0.88 29.91 10.36
CA TRP A 167 0.13 29.94 11.61
C TRP A 167 1.03 30.30 12.81
N GLY A 168 2.20 29.67 12.91
CA GLY A 168 3.14 29.87 14.01
C GLY A 168 3.69 31.29 14.09
N THR A 169 3.92 31.94 12.94
CA THR A 169 4.42 33.33 12.89
C THR A 169 3.34 34.39 13.15
N THR A 170 2.05 34.06 12.98
CA THR A 170 0.97 35.05 13.00
C THR A 170 0.06 34.98 14.22
N MET A 171 -0.27 33.78 14.71
CA MET A 171 -1.37 33.60 15.67
C MET A 171 -1.03 32.72 16.88
N ALA A 172 0.22 32.25 17.01
CA ALA A 172 0.61 31.22 17.99
C ALA A 172 0.22 31.53 19.45
N ASP A 173 0.36 32.80 19.88
CA ASP A 173 0.15 33.18 21.29
C ASP A 173 -1.30 33.48 21.66
N SER A 174 -2.23 33.34 20.72
CA SER A 174 -3.65 33.65 20.94
C SER A 174 -4.48 32.40 21.18
N LYS A 175 -5.51 32.49 22.05
CA LYS A 175 -6.51 31.42 22.23
C LYS A 175 -7.20 31.05 20.91
N ILE A 176 -7.39 32.03 20.03
CA ILE A 176 -7.92 31.86 18.67
C ILE A 176 -6.94 31.03 17.83
N GLY A 177 -5.64 31.30 17.95
CA GLY A 177 -4.58 30.54 17.31
C GLY A 177 -4.64 29.05 17.64
N THR A 178 -4.87 28.67 18.90
CA THR A 178 -5.04 27.26 19.29
C THR A 178 -6.22 26.58 18.58
N ILE A 179 -7.35 27.28 18.44
CA ILE A 179 -8.53 26.75 17.73
C ILE A 179 -8.21 26.59 16.24
N VAL A 180 -7.58 27.59 15.62
CA VAL A 180 -7.16 27.56 14.20
C VAL A 180 -6.19 26.41 13.96
N PHE A 181 -5.22 26.20 14.85
CA PHE A 181 -4.30 25.06 14.79
C PHE A 181 -5.03 23.72 14.78
N LEU A 182 -5.98 23.54 15.70
CA LEU A 182 -6.75 22.32 15.80
C LEU A 182 -7.56 22.07 14.52
N ILE A 183 -8.15 23.11 13.92
CA ILE A 183 -8.84 23.02 12.63
C ILE A 183 -7.88 22.61 11.50
N ILE A 184 -6.70 23.25 11.42
CA ILE A 184 -5.67 22.93 10.42
C ILE A 184 -5.24 21.47 10.53
N VAL A 185 -4.99 20.99 11.75
CA VAL A 185 -4.61 19.59 12.01
C VAL A 185 -5.74 18.63 11.62
N ILE A 186 -6.99 18.93 11.98
CA ILE A 186 -8.14 18.09 11.61
C ILE A 186 -8.29 18.01 10.08
N LEU A 187 -8.24 19.15 9.39
CA LEU A 187 -8.31 19.19 7.92
C LEU A 187 -7.16 18.42 7.27
N TYR A 188 -5.96 18.50 7.85
CA TYR A 188 -4.80 17.72 7.40
C TYR A 188 -5.02 16.22 7.54
N VAL A 189 -5.50 15.75 8.70
CA VAL A 189 -5.77 14.33 8.94
C VAL A 189 -6.87 13.83 7.99
N ILE A 190 -7.95 14.59 7.80
CA ILE A 190 -9.03 14.22 6.88
C ILE A 190 -8.50 14.10 5.45
N GLY A 191 -7.71 15.08 4.99
CA GLY A 191 -7.14 15.06 3.65
C GLY A 191 -6.13 13.94 3.45
N LEU A 192 -5.28 13.64 4.44
CA LEU A 192 -4.38 12.48 4.39
C LEU A 192 -5.15 11.16 4.25
N VAL A 193 -6.18 10.94 5.07
CA VAL A 193 -7.00 9.72 5.00
C VAL A 193 -7.64 9.61 3.62
N TYR A 194 -8.19 10.71 3.10
CA TYR A 194 -8.79 10.75 1.77
C TYR A 194 -7.79 10.41 0.66
N MET A 195 -6.63 11.05 0.66
CA MET A 195 -5.55 10.79 -0.31
C MET A 195 -5.08 9.34 -0.25
N THR A 196 -5.00 8.76 0.94
CA THR A 196 -4.57 7.37 1.14
C THR A 196 -5.58 6.37 0.58
N ILE A 197 -6.87 6.60 0.81
CA ILE A 197 -7.93 5.75 0.25
C ILE A 197 -7.94 5.83 -1.29
N ILE A 198 -7.82 7.04 -1.85
CA ILE A 198 -7.69 7.24 -3.31
C ILE A 198 -6.46 6.49 -3.83
N TRP A 199 -5.32 6.62 -3.16
CA TRP A 199 -4.08 5.95 -3.54
C TRP A 199 -4.22 4.42 -3.59
N HIS A 200 -4.81 3.81 -2.56
CA HIS A 200 -5.08 2.38 -2.55
C HIS A 200 -5.97 1.99 -3.74
N LEU A 201 -7.09 2.68 -3.95
CA LEU A 201 -7.96 2.36 -5.07
C LEU A 201 -7.29 2.60 -6.44
N ALA A 202 -6.49 3.66 -6.58
CA ALA A 202 -5.72 3.96 -7.79
C ALA A 202 -4.70 2.86 -8.12
N SER A 203 -4.12 2.22 -7.10
CA SER A 203 -3.21 1.08 -7.27
C SER A 203 -3.94 -0.11 -7.91
N VAL A 204 -5.18 -0.38 -7.51
CA VAL A 204 -6.02 -1.42 -8.13
C VAL A 204 -6.42 -1.03 -9.56
N VAL A 205 -6.88 0.21 -9.75
CA VAL A 205 -7.23 0.76 -11.06
C VAL A 205 -6.06 0.66 -12.04
N SER A 206 -4.84 0.99 -11.60
CA SER A 206 -3.65 0.96 -12.46
C SER A 206 -3.24 -0.46 -12.90
N VAL A 207 -3.67 -1.50 -12.17
CA VAL A 207 -3.43 -2.90 -12.53
C VAL A 207 -4.52 -3.38 -13.50
N LEU A 208 -5.77 -3.01 -13.25
CA LEU A 208 -6.95 -3.50 -13.97
C LEU A 208 -7.31 -2.67 -15.22
N GLU A 209 -6.90 -1.41 -15.27
CA GLU A 209 -7.19 -0.48 -16.35
C GLU A 209 -5.92 0.00 -17.03
N GLU A 210 -6.04 0.41 -18.30
CA GLU A 210 -4.94 1.06 -19.04
C GLU A 210 -4.62 2.47 -18.51
N LYS A 211 -5.44 3.01 -17.60
CA LYS A 211 -5.21 4.29 -16.94
C LYS A 211 -4.22 4.08 -15.78
N TYR A 212 -3.05 4.70 -15.88
CA TYR A 212 -2.02 4.73 -14.83
C TYR A 212 -1.62 6.18 -14.51
N GLY A 213 -0.81 6.38 -13.46
CA GLY A 213 -0.35 7.70 -13.05
C GLY A 213 -1.48 8.56 -12.49
N PHE A 214 -1.47 9.85 -12.85
CA PHE A 214 -2.51 10.81 -12.45
C PHE A 214 -3.91 10.42 -12.94
N LYS A 215 -4.01 9.81 -14.13
CA LYS A 215 -5.30 9.36 -14.69
C LYS A 215 -5.95 8.28 -13.83
N ALA A 216 -5.15 7.38 -13.23
CA ALA A 216 -5.65 6.38 -12.29
C ALA A 216 -6.19 7.01 -11.00
N MET A 217 -5.49 8.04 -10.47
CA MET A 217 -5.92 8.74 -9.26
C MET A 217 -7.25 9.48 -9.46
N VAL A 218 -7.41 10.20 -10.58
CA VAL A 218 -8.68 10.86 -10.93
C VAL A 218 -9.79 9.82 -11.07
N LYS A 219 -9.52 8.72 -11.78
CA LYS A 219 -10.50 7.64 -11.94
C LYS A 219 -10.91 7.01 -10.61
N SER A 220 -9.96 6.75 -9.70
CA SER A 220 -10.29 6.24 -8.36
C SER A 220 -11.11 7.22 -7.53
N LYS A 221 -10.86 8.53 -7.65
CA LYS A 221 -11.64 9.57 -7.00
C LYS A 221 -13.09 9.58 -7.48
N ASP A 222 -13.31 9.32 -8.76
CA ASP A 222 -14.67 9.25 -9.30
C ASP A 222 -15.37 7.96 -8.90
N LEU A 223 -14.68 6.81 -8.94
CA LEU A 223 -15.23 5.50 -8.59
C LEU A 223 -15.65 5.38 -7.12
N ILE A 224 -14.97 6.08 -6.21
CA ILE A 224 -15.27 5.97 -4.77
C ILE A 224 -16.49 6.78 -4.34
N LYS A 225 -17.00 7.68 -5.21
CA LYS A 225 -18.19 8.48 -4.93
C LYS A 225 -19.39 7.57 -4.69
N GLY A 226 -20.14 7.81 -3.62
CA GLY A 226 -21.30 7.01 -3.22
C GLY A 226 -21.01 5.83 -2.28
N LYS A 227 -19.78 5.29 -2.24
CA LYS A 227 -19.38 4.21 -1.30
C LYS A 227 -18.23 4.59 -0.37
N MET A 228 -17.91 5.89 -0.29
CA MET A 228 -16.80 6.44 0.49
C MET A 228 -16.86 6.08 1.98
N VAL A 229 -18.05 6.08 2.61
CA VAL A 229 -18.19 5.73 4.04
C VAL A 229 -17.74 4.29 4.31
N ILE A 230 -18.13 3.35 3.44
CA ILE A 230 -17.73 1.94 3.55
C ILE A 230 -16.20 1.81 3.41
N ALA A 231 -15.62 2.49 2.42
CA ALA A 231 -14.18 2.49 2.22
C ALA A 231 -13.41 3.09 3.42
N ILE A 232 -13.91 4.17 4.02
CA ILE A 232 -13.33 4.79 5.22
C ILE A 232 -13.34 3.81 6.40
N ILE A 233 -14.48 3.16 6.67
CA ILE A 233 -14.57 2.23 7.81
C ILE A 233 -13.63 1.04 7.62
N ILE A 234 -13.55 0.48 6.40
CA ILE A 234 -12.64 -0.63 6.10
C ILE A 234 -11.18 -0.18 6.24
N PHE A 235 -10.83 0.97 5.68
CA PHE A 235 -9.50 1.55 5.79
C PHE A 235 -9.10 1.75 7.25
N PHE A 236 -9.97 2.34 8.06
CA PHE A 236 -9.70 2.57 9.48
C PHE A 236 -9.52 1.25 10.24
N LYS A 237 -10.37 0.24 10.00
CA LYS A 237 -10.24 -1.08 10.63
C LYS A 237 -8.91 -1.77 10.27
N LEU A 238 -8.55 -1.81 8.99
CA LEU A 238 -7.31 -2.45 8.53
C LEU A 238 -6.07 -1.75 9.12
N ASN A 239 -6.04 -0.41 9.10
CA ASN A 239 -4.93 0.36 9.67
C ASN A 239 -4.88 0.26 11.20
N LEU A 240 -6.03 0.22 11.88
CA LEU A 240 -6.08 0.01 13.33
C LEU A 240 -5.49 -1.35 13.70
N THR A 241 -5.85 -2.42 13.00
CA THR A 241 -5.27 -3.75 13.23
C THR A 241 -3.77 -3.76 12.96
N LEU A 242 -3.31 -3.12 11.86
CA LEU A 242 -1.89 -2.99 11.56
C LEU A 242 -1.14 -2.23 12.66
N GLY A 243 -1.73 -1.13 13.16
CA GLY A 243 -1.19 -0.33 14.26
C GLY A 243 -1.08 -1.12 15.56
N ILE A 244 -2.08 -1.94 15.90
CA ILE A 244 -2.05 -2.82 17.07
C ILE A 244 -0.91 -3.85 16.95
N ILE A 245 -0.76 -4.49 15.79
CA ILE A 245 0.32 -5.47 15.55
C ILE A 245 1.68 -4.81 15.74
N ASN A 246 1.88 -3.62 15.15
CA ASN A 246 3.13 -2.87 15.27
C ASN A 246 3.40 -2.42 16.69
N PHE A 247 2.38 -1.95 17.41
CA PHE A 247 2.52 -1.56 18.81
C PHE A 247 2.95 -2.75 19.68
N VAL A 248 2.27 -3.90 19.54
CA VAL A 248 2.63 -5.12 20.26
C VAL A 248 4.05 -5.56 19.88
N PHE A 249 4.39 -5.60 18.60
CA PHE A 249 5.73 -5.98 18.16
C PHE A 249 6.81 -5.06 18.76
N LYS A 250 6.61 -3.74 18.73
CA LYS A 250 7.55 -2.77 19.32
C LYS A 250 7.72 -2.93 20.82
N VAL A 251 6.61 -3.01 21.57
CA VAL A 251 6.67 -3.07 23.04
C VAL A 251 7.30 -4.37 23.53
N PHE A 252 6.94 -5.49 22.91
CA PHE A 252 7.35 -6.82 23.38
C PHE A 252 8.66 -7.31 22.76
N VAL A 253 8.90 -7.06 21.48
CA VAL A 253 10.07 -7.58 20.76
C VAL A 253 11.19 -6.54 20.74
N VAL A 254 10.89 -5.31 20.33
CA VAL A 254 11.94 -4.28 20.12
C VAL A 254 12.42 -3.66 21.43
N TYR A 255 11.51 -3.22 22.29
CA TYR A 255 11.88 -2.54 23.55
C TYR A 255 12.11 -3.49 24.72
N GLY A 256 11.62 -4.73 24.64
CA GLY A 256 11.75 -5.71 25.73
C GLY A 256 11.22 -5.20 27.08
N CYS A 257 10.14 -4.39 27.06
CA CYS A 257 9.71 -3.60 28.23
C CYS A 257 9.27 -4.47 29.42
N LEU A 258 8.90 -5.73 29.17
CA LEU A 258 8.49 -6.70 30.18
C LEU A 258 9.62 -7.72 30.34
N ARG A 259 9.97 -8.09 31.58
CA ARG A 259 10.89 -9.19 31.92
C ARG A 259 10.30 -10.53 31.47
N MET A 260 10.25 -10.75 30.17
CA MET A 260 9.75 -11.95 29.52
C MET A 260 10.92 -12.87 29.20
N GLU A 261 10.67 -14.18 29.21
CA GLU A 261 11.64 -15.14 28.74
C GLU A 261 11.84 -15.01 27.22
N ILE A 262 13.05 -15.29 26.74
CA ILE A 262 13.40 -15.20 25.31
C ILE A 262 12.43 -16.01 24.44
N VAL A 263 11.98 -17.17 24.92
CA VAL A 263 11.01 -18.03 24.23
C VAL A 263 9.68 -17.31 24.01
N GLN A 264 9.21 -16.54 24.99
CA GLN A 264 7.94 -15.80 24.88
C GLN A 264 8.07 -14.63 23.89
N VAL A 265 9.21 -13.93 23.89
CA VAL A 265 9.49 -12.83 22.94
C VAL A 265 9.49 -13.35 21.51
N ILE A 266 10.18 -14.46 21.25
CA ILE A 266 10.20 -15.11 19.93
C ILE A 266 8.78 -15.55 19.54
N GLY A 267 8.03 -16.15 20.47
CA GLY A 267 6.64 -16.56 20.25
C GLY A 267 5.73 -15.41 19.83
N ILE A 268 5.81 -14.26 20.51
CA ILE A 268 5.05 -13.05 20.17
C ILE A 268 5.48 -12.51 18.80
N GLY A 269 6.78 -12.44 18.52
CA GLY A 269 7.30 -12.01 17.22
C GLY A 269 6.77 -12.87 16.06
N VAL A 270 6.80 -14.19 16.22
CA VAL A 270 6.23 -15.14 15.24
C VAL A 270 4.72 -14.93 15.11
N LEU A 271 3.99 -14.77 16.22
CA LEU A 271 2.54 -14.52 16.17
C LEU A 271 2.21 -13.22 15.42
N CYS A 272 2.91 -12.12 15.72
CA CYS A 272 2.77 -10.84 15.02
C CYS A 272 3.04 -11.01 13.53
N PHE A 273 4.11 -11.73 13.16
CA PHE A 273 4.43 -12.04 11.77
C PHE A 273 3.32 -12.85 11.08
N LEU A 274 2.81 -13.90 11.73
CA LEU A 274 1.74 -14.75 11.20
C LEU A 274 0.45 -13.97 10.95
N VAL A 275 0.10 -13.05 11.86
CA VAL A 275 -1.09 -12.20 11.72
C VAL A 275 -0.86 -11.14 10.65
N LEU A 276 0.33 -10.55 10.58
CA LEU A 276 0.66 -9.47 9.64
C LEU A 276 0.52 -9.91 8.18
N PHE A 277 1.14 -11.04 7.78
CA PHE A 277 1.06 -11.43 6.37
C PHE A 277 -0.38 -11.78 5.97
N LYS A 278 -1.16 -12.38 6.88
CA LYS A 278 -2.59 -12.67 6.65
C LYS A 278 -3.39 -11.37 6.50
N LEU A 279 -3.09 -10.37 7.33
CA LEU A 279 -3.72 -9.05 7.26
C LEU A 279 -3.40 -8.35 5.94
N ILE A 280 -2.15 -8.40 5.46
CA ILE A 280 -1.75 -7.80 4.18
C ILE A 280 -2.50 -8.48 3.02
N LEU A 281 -2.51 -9.82 2.97
CA LEU A 281 -3.26 -10.56 1.95
C LEU A 281 -4.73 -10.16 1.97
N PHE A 282 -5.35 -10.18 3.15
CA PHE A 282 -6.75 -9.83 3.32
C PHE A 282 -7.05 -8.40 2.90
N GLY A 283 -6.21 -7.44 3.28
CA GLY A 283 -6.33 -6.04 2.88
C GLY A 283 -6.29 -5.85 1.37
N LEU A 284 -5.35 -6.51 0.67
CA LEU A 284 -5.25 -6.44 -0.79
C LEU A 284 -6.48 -7.05 -1.48
N VAL A 285 -7.01 -8.15 -0.97
CA VAL A 285 -8.23 -8.78 -1.50
C VAL A 285 -9.44 -7.87 -1.29
N VAL A 286 -9.63 -7.35 -0.07
CA VAL A 286 -10.73 -6.44 0.25
C VAL A 286 -10.68 -5.17 -0.61
N GLN A 287 -9.50 -4.58 -0.81
CA GLN A 287 -9.31 -3.41 -1.67
C GLN A 287 -9.70 -3.70 -3.13
N SER A 288 -9.39 -4.90 -3.61
CA SER A 288 -9.78 -5.34 -4.96
C SER A 288 -11.30 -5.55 -5.07
N VAL A 289 -11.94 -6.14 -4.06
CA VAL A 289 -13.40 -6.28 -4.01
C VAL A 289 -14.09 -4.91 -3.96
N ILE A 290 -13.57 -3.96 -3.18
CA ILE A 290 -14.09 -2.58 -3.14
C ILE A 290 -14.05 -1.94 -4.53
N TYR A 291 -12.97 -2.12 -5.30
CA TYR A 291 -12.91 -1.63 -6.68
C TYR A 291 -14.08 -2.18 -7.52
N PHE A 292 -14.33 -3.48 -7.46
CA PHE A 292 -15.42 -4.09 -8.22
C PHE A 292 -16.80 -3.65 -7.74
N VAL A 293 -17.00 -3.46 -6.44
CA VAL A 293 -18.23 -2.89 -5.86
C VAL A 293 -18.46 -1.45 -6.36
N CYS A 294 -17.44 -0.60 -6.28
CA CYS A 294 -17.48 0.77 -6.76
C CYS A 294 -17.78 0.85 -8.25
N LYS A 295 -17.16 -0.02 -9.06
CA LYS A 295 -17.38 -0.07 -10.50
C LYS A 295 -18.79 -0.52 -10.85
N SER A 296 -19.30 -1.56 -10.19
CA SER A 296 -20.69 -2.02 -10.32
C SER A 296 -21.70 -0.94 -9.92
N TYR A 297 -21.43 -0.17 -8.85
CA TYR A 297 -22.31 0.92 -8.39
C TYR A 297 -22.50 2.04 -9.44
N HIS A 298 -21.46 2.36 -10.20
CA HIS A 298 -21.53 3.36 -11.27
C HIS A 298 -22.15 2.85 -12.57
N HIS A 299 -22.63 1.59 -12.61
CA HIS A 299 -23.12 0.93 -13.83
C HIS A 299 -22.12 0.97 -14.98
N GLU A 300 -20.83 1.15 -14.66
CA GLU A 300 -19.77 0.90 -15.62
C GLU A 300 -19.68 -0.61 -15.76
N ASN A 301 -20.39 -1.15 -16.75
CA ASN A 301 -20.31 -2.56 -17.08
C ASN A 301 -18.83 -2.94 -17.11
N VAL A 302 -18.44 -3.85 -16.22
CA VAL A 302 -17.18 -4.55 -16.38
C VAL A 302 -17.43 -5.44 -17.56
N ASP A 303 -17.15 -4.90 -18.74
CA ASP A 303 -17.17 -5.69 -19.95
C ASP A 303 -16.14 -6.79 -19.72
N LYS A 304 -16.65 -7.96 -19.33
CA LYS A 304 -15.83 -9.11 -18.96
C LYS A 304 -14.93 -9.42 -20.14
N SER A 305 -15.42 -9.22 -21.38
CA SER A 305 -14.62 -9.33 -22.60
C SER A 305 -13.47 -8.32 -22.61
N ALA A 306 -13.71 -7.01 -22.45
CA ALA A 306 -12.63 -6.01 -22.43
C ALA A 306 -11.59 -6.22 -21.31
N LEU A 307 -12.00 -6.68 -20.11
CA LEU A 307 -11.05 -7.03 -19.05
C LEU A 307 -10.29 -8.33 -19.37
N SER A 308 -10.99 -9.29 -19.97
CA SER A 308 -10.48 -10.59 -20.41
C SER A 308 -9.44 -10.43 -21.53
N ASP A 309 -9.74 -9.66 -22.58
CA ASP A 309 -8.82 -9.34 -23.68
C ASP A 309 -7.56 -8.65 -23.16
N ARG A 310 -7.69 -7.76 -22.16
CA ARG A 310 -6.54 -7.12 -21.52
C ARG A 310 -5.66 -8.09 -20.76
N LEU A 311 -6.26 -9.06 -20.06
CA LEU A 311 -5.53 -10.13 -19.40
C LEU A 311 -4.73 -10.96 -20.42
N GLU A 312 -5.26 -11.18 -21.63
CA GLU A 312 -4.53 -11.86 -22.73
C GLU A 312 -3.39 -11.04 -23.31
N VAL A 313 -3.61 -9.74 -23.51
CA VAL A 313 -2.54 -8.82 -23.92
C VAL A 313 -1.38 -8.87 -22.92
N TYR A 314 -1.66 -9.01 -21.63
CA TYR A 314 -0.61 -9.18 -20.63
C TYR A 314 0.11 -10.54 -20.72
N LEU A 315 -0.60 -11.61 -21.05
CA LEU A 315 -0.02 -12.93 -21.29
C LEU A 315 0.85 -12.95 -22.55
N GLY A 316 0.55 -12.09 -23.53
CA GLY A 316 1.27 -12.02 -24.81
C GLY A 316 0.71 -13.00 -25.85
N ASP A 317 -0.41 -13.65 -25.55
CA ASP A 317 -1.06 -14.64 -26.41
C ASP A 317 -2.05 -14.01 -27.40
N TYR A 318 -2.29 -12.68 -27.33
CA TYR A 318 -3.29 -11.99 -28.16
C TYR A 318 -2.81 -10.62 -28.64
N VAL A 319 -2.96 -10.37 -29.94
CA VAL A 319 -2.87 -9.05 -30.57
C VAL A 319 -4.30 -8.50 -30.65
N PRO A 320 -4.63 -7.37 -30.01
CA PRO A 320 -5.99 -6.86 -30.02
C PRO A 320 -6.36 -6.44 -31.45
N LEU A 321 -7.41 -7.05 -32.00
CA LEU A 321 -8.06 -6.56 -33.22
C LEU A 321 -8.54 -5.14 -32.94
N LYS A 322 -7.90 -4.16 -33.59
CA LYS A 322 -8.39 -2.78 -33.54
C LYS A 322 -9.72 -2.78 -34.28
N SER A 323 -10.71 -2.06 -33.76
CA SER A 323 -12.00 -1.82 -34.43
C SER A 323 -11.91 -1.20 -35.83
N LYS A 324 -10.70 -0.85 -36.30
CA LYS A 324 -10.44 -0.49 -37.71
C LYS A 324 -10.46 -1.68 -38.67
N ASP A 325 -10.26 -2.90 -38.18
CA ASP A 325 -10.16 -4.09 -39.03
C ASP A 325 -11.53 -4.74 -39.29
N VAL A 326 -12.54 -4.45 -38.46
CA VAL A 326 -13.92 -4.94 -38.63
C VAL A 326 -14.71 -4.10 -39.64
N GLN A 327 -14.35 -2.83 -39.84
CA GLN A 327 -15.02 -1.98 -40.83
C GLN A 327 -14.59 -2.23 -42.28
N MET A 328 -13.58 -3.08 -42.53
CA MET A 328 -13.13 -3.40 -43.89
C MET A 328 -13.78 -4.66 -44.50
N GLU A 329 -14.53 -5.47 -43.74
CA GLU A 329 -15.25 -6.62 -44.30
C GLU A 329 -16.66 -6.27 -44.81
N GLU A 330 -17.29 -5.19 -44.34
CA GLU A 330 -18.61 -4.76 -44.85
C GLU A 330 -18.56 -3.97 -46.17
N TYR A 331 -17.38 -3.57 -46.66
CA TYR A 331 -17.25 -2.76 -47.89
C TYR A 331 -16.85 -3.55 -49.15
N ASN A 332 -16.63 -4.87 -49.04
CA ASN A 332 -16.23 -5.71 -50.18
C ASN A 332 -17.36 -6.61 -50.74
N HIS A 333 -18.62 -6.32 -50.40
CA HIS A 333 -19.79 -6.96 -51.00
C HIS A 333 -20.83 -5.92 -51.45
N VAL A 334 -20.51 -5.13 -52.47
CA VAL A 334 -21.48 -4.56 -53.42
C VAL A 334 -20.88 -4.57 -54.81
#